data_AF-A0A7J2TAR2-F1
#
_entry.id   AF-A0A7J2TAR2-F1
#
_cell.length_a   1.000
_cell.length_b   1.000
_cell.length_c   1.000
_cell.angle_alpha   90.00
_cell.angle_beta   90.00
_cell.angle_gamma   90.00
#
_symmetry.space_group_name_H-M   'P 1'
#
loop_
_entity.id
_entity.type
_entity.pdbx_description
1 polymer ?
#
loop_
_entity_poly.entity_id
_entity_poly.type
_entity_poly.pdbx_seq_one_letter_code
_entity_poly.pdbx_strand_id
1 'polypeptide(L)' 'MSHDERIKLLHELKLELAKLRSQAKMGILTNVGRIRIVKKNIARLLTIINEEGV' A
#
# COMPACT_ATOMS: atom_id res chain seq x y z
N MET A 1 -16.30 -3.36 2.14
CA MET A 1 -15.23 -3.97 2.96
C MET A 1 -15.53 -3.70 4.41
N SER A 2 -15.34 -4.67 5.28
CA SER A 2 -15.35 -4.44 6.72
C SER A 2 -14.08 -3.71 7.17
N HIS A 3 -14.09 -3.14 8.38
CA HIS A 3 -12.92 -2.50 8.97
C HIS A 3 -11.71 -3.45 9.02
N ASP A 4 -11.94 -4.72 9.39
CA ASP A 4 -10.90 -5.75 9.43
C ASP A 4 -10.31 -6.07 8.06
N GLU A 5 -11.14 -6.11 7.02
CA GLU A 5 -10.67 -6.31 5.65
C GLU A 5 -9.80 -5.14 5.19
N ARG A 6 -10.13 -3.90 5.60
CA ARG A 6 -9.32 -2.72 5.30
C ARG A 6 -7.97 -2.77 6.01
N ILE A 7 -7.94 -3.18 7.28
CA ILE A 7 -6.67 -3.35 8.01
C ILE A 7 -5.81 -4.42 7.35
N LYS A 8 -6.40 -5.57 6.95
CA LYS A 8 -5.67 -6.63 6.22
C LYS A 8 -5.10 -6.11 4.91
N LEU A 9 -5.92 -5.43 4.10
CA LEU A 9 -5.46 -4.84 2.84
C LEU A 9 -4.35 -3.80 3.05
N LEU A 10 -4.43 -2.99 4.12
CA LEU A 10 -3.40 -2.03 4.47
C LEU A 10 -2.07 -2.73 4.79
N HIS A 11 -2.11 -3.85 5.50
CA HIS A 11 -0.92 -4.64 5.78
C HIS A 11 -0.30 -5.22 4.50
N GLU A 12 -1.12 -5.80 3.63
CA GLU A 12 -0.68 -6.34 2.33
C GLU A 12 -0.03 -5.28 1.45
N LEU A 13 -0.64 -4.10 1.33
CA LEU A 13 -0.08 -2.99 0.53
C LEU A 13 1.25 -2.48 1.12
N LYS A 14 1.41 -2.46 2.45
CA LYS A 14 2.69 -2.10 3.09
C LYS A 14 3.78 -3.13 2.80
N LEU A 15 3.44 -4.43 2.83
CA LEU A 15 4.37 -5.50 2.45
C LEU A 15 4.76 -5.42 0.97
N GLU A 16 3.79 -5.17 0.08
CA GLU A 16 4.06 -4.96 -1.34
C GLU A 16 5.01 -3.78 -1.54
N LEU A 17 4.77 -2.66 -0.86
CA LEU A 17 5.65 -1.49 -0.93
C LEU A 17 7.07 -1.81 -0.45
N ALA A 18 7.23 -2.58 0.63
CA ALA A 18 8.55 -2.99 1.13
C ALA A 18 9.29 -3.84 0.09
N LYS A 19 8.60 -4.80 -0.53
CA LYS A 19 9.16 -5.64 -1.60
C LYS A 19 9.58 -4.81 -2.82
N LEU A 20 8.72 -3.90 -3.28
CA LEU A 20 9.01 -3.03 -4.42
C LEU A 20 10.20 -2.10 -4.14
N ARG A 21 10.32 -1.56 -2.91
CA ARG A 21 11.48 -0.74 -2.51
C ARG A 21 12.77 -1.56 -2.48
N SER A 22 12.71 -2.81 -2.03
CA SER A 22 13.86 -3.74 -2.08
C SER A 22 14.30 -4.00 -3.52
N GLN A 23 13.35 -4.35 -4.40
CA GLN A 23 13.61 -4.57 -5.83
C GLN A 23 14.17 -3.32 -6.52
N ALA A 24 13.65 -2.13 -6.18
CA ALA A 24 14.15 -0.87 -6.70
C ALA A 24 15.61 -0.62 -6.27
N LYS A 25 15.94 -0.90 -5.00
CA LYS A 25 17.30 -0.77 -4.48
C LYS A 25 18.29 -1.74 -5.15
N MET A 26 17.81 -2.94 -5.50
CA MET A 26 18.59 -3.95 -6.24
C MET A 26 18.68 -3.66 -7.74
N GLY A 27 17.94 -2.66 -8.26
CA GLY A 27 17.92 -2.34 -9.69
C GLY A 27 17.13 -3.33 -10.56
N ILE A 28 16.37 -4.25 -9.96
CA ILE A 28 15.60 -5.28 -10.67
C ILE A 28 14.12 -4.94 -10.82
N LEU A 29 13.71 -3.75 -10.36
CA LEU A 29 12.31 -3.33 -10.45
C LEU A 29 11.96 -2.94 -11.89
N THR A 30 11.11 -3.74 -12.54
CA THR A 30 10.63 -3.49 -13.90
C THR A 30 9.52 -2.45 -13.95
N ASN A 31 8.62 -2.42 -12.95
CA ASN A 31 7.50 -1.49 -12.90
C ASN A 31 7.70 -0.41 -11.83
N VAL A 32 8.47 0.63 -12.17
CA VAL A 32 8.74 1.78 -11.30
C VAL A 32 7.46 2.55 -10.90
N GLY A 33 6.44 2.57 -11.77
CA GLY A 33 5.17 3.23 -11.52
C GLY A 33 4.36 2.59 -10.39
N ARG A 34 4.59 1.30 -10.12
CA ARG A 34 3.86 0.54 -9.10
C ARG A 34 4.06 1.11 -7.69
N ILE A 35 5.26 1.55 -7.34
CA ILE A 35 5.56 2.17 -6.04
C ILE A 35 4.63 3.37 -5.78
N ARG A 36 4.46 4.23 -6.79
CA ARG A 36 3.58 5.42 -6.68
C ARG A 36 2.12 5.01 -6.50
N ILE A 37 1.67 3.99 -7.22
CA ILE A 37 0.29 3.47 -7.13
C ILE A 37 0.04 2.91 -5.73
N VAL A 38 0.91 2.02 -5.24
CA VAL A 38 0.78 1.40 -3.92
C VAL A 38 0.77 2.46 -2.81
N LYS A 39 1.66 3.46 -2.87
CA LYS A 39 1.64 4.60 -1.92
C LYS A 39 0.30 5.35 -1.91
N LYS A 40 -0.26 5.65 -3.10
CA LYS A 40 -1.57 6.32 -3.21
C LYS A 40 -2.70 5.45 -2.67
N ASN A 41 -2.66 4.15 -2.90
CA ASN A 41 -3.67 3.22 -2.40
C ASN A 41 -3.62 3.12 -0.86
N ILE A 42 -2.42 3.05 -0.28
CA ILE A 42 -2.24 3.11 1.19
C ILE A 42 -2.84 4.40 1.75
N ALA A 43 -2.52 5.56 1.15
CA ALA A 43 -3.03 6.84 1.62
C ALA A 43 -4.56 6.90 1.58
N ARG A 44 -5.19 6.49 0.46
CA ARG A 44 -6.65 6.45 0.33
C ARG A 44 -7.30 5.51 1.35
N LEU A 45 -6.70 4.35 1.58
CA LEU A 45 -7.22 3.39 2.53
C LEU A 45 -7.16 3.91 3.96
N LEU A 46 -6.06 4.59 4.32
CA LEU A 46 -5.95 5.28 5.60
C LEU A 46 -6.99 6.40 5.75
N THR A 47 -7.27 7.16 4.68
CA THR A 47 -8.33 8.17 4.68
C THR A 47 -9.69 7.55 4.98
N ILE A 48 -10.06 6.47 4.30
CA ILE A 48 -11.33 5.77 4.52
C ILE A 48 -11.43 5.24 5.95
N ILE A 49 -10.36 4.59 6.46
CA ILE A 49 -10.32 4.09 7.85
C ILE A 49 -10.54 5.23 8.85
N ASN A 50 -9.95 6.40 8.58
CA ASN A 50 -10.10 7.57 9.45
C ASN A 50 -11.50 8.19 9.37
N GLU A 51 -12.11 8.26 8.19
CA GLU A 51 -13.47 8.79 7.98
C GLU A 51 -14.55 7.89 8.61
N GLU A 52 -14.35 6.57 8.63
CA GLU A 52 -15.28 5.63 9.28
C GLU A 52 -15.13 5.56 10.80
N GLY A 53 -14.02 6.07 11.36
CA GLY A 53 -13.79 6.13 12.80
C GLY A 53 -14.37 7.37 13.49
N VAL A 54 -15.11 8.21 12.75
CA VAL A 54 -15.82 9.42 13.22
C VAL A 54 -17.31 9.12 13.33
#